data_AF-A0A2D7IHV3-F1
#
_entry.id   AF-A0A2D7IHV3-F1
#
_cell.length_a   1.000
_cell.length_b   1.000
_cell.length_c   1.000
_cell.angle_alpha   90.00
_cell.angle_beta   90.00
_cell.angle_gamma   90.00
#
_symmetry.space_group_name_H-M   'P 1'
#
loop_
_entity.id
_entity.type
_entity.pdbx_description
1 polymer ?
#
loop_
_entity_poly.entity_id
_entity_poly.type
_entity_poly.pdbx_seq_one_letter_code
_entity_poly.pdbx_strand_id
1 'polypeptide(L)'
;MIKILFIFFLLFLNACSVQRYSHEYYIECEKSNDTFSEINTCAEKKIESNCNGSTNCKLENKRFLGSISKIKEMIKSKELSENGAMLQYYLFLEMAEIKKEQFKKKEIEKKLKLKYQDYISGGRFYRCFYVDQIFC
;
A
#
# COMPACT_ATOMS: atom_id res chain seq x y z
N MET A 1 -27.09 8.34 31.96
CA MET A 1 -25.82 8.95 31.53
C MET A 1 -24.72 7.97 31.15
N ILE A 2 -24.64 6.76 31.73
CA ILE A 2 -23.55 5.78 31.47
C ILE A 2 -23.55 5.19 30.04
N LYS A 3 -24.70 5.13 29.36
CA LYS A 3 -24.82 4.50 28.02
C LYS A 3 -24.12 5.27 26.89
N ILE A 4 -24.00 6.60 26.99
CA ILE A 4 -23.38 7.43 25.93
C ILE A 4 -21.85 7.26 25.92
N LEU A 5 -21.26 7.01 27.10
CA LEU A 5 -19.82 6.83 27.27
C LEU A 5 -19.31 5.54 26.59
N PHE A 6 -20.14 4.49 26.53
CA PHE A 6 -19.83 3.24 25.82
C PHE A 6 -19.86 3.39 24.29
N ILE A 7 -20.69 4.27 23.75
CA ILE A 7 -20.78 4.51 22.30
C ILE A 7 -19.53 5.26 21.80
N PHE A 8 -19.01 6.21 22.60
CA PHE A 8 -17.74 6.88 22.29
C PHE A 8 -16.55 5.90 22.31
N PHE A 9 -16.55 4.91 23.21
CA PHE A 9 -15.49 3.91 23.28
C PHE A 9 -15.46 2.97 22.06
N LEU A 10 -16.63 2.65 21.49
CA LEU A 10 -16.74 1.83 20.27
C LEU A 10 -16.25 2.56 19.00
N LEU A 11 -16.29 3.89 18.98
CA LEU A 11 -15.80 4.68 17.83
C LEU A 11 -14.27 4.72 17.72
N PHE A 12 -13.54 4.52 18.83
CA PHE A 12 -12.08 4.43 18.82
C PHE A 12 -11.54 3.05 18.43
N LEU A 13 -12.38 2.01 18.39
CA LEU A 13 -11.96 0.64 18.05
C LEU A 13 -11.94 0.36 16.54
N ASN A 14 -12.47 1.26 15.71
CA ASN A 14 -12.14 1.27 14.29
C ASN A 14 -10.79 1.95 14.09
N ALA A 15 -9.73 1.33 14.64
CA ALA A 15 -8.36 1.66 14.27
C ALA A 15 -8.26 1.41 12.77
N CYS A 16 -8.33 2.49 11.99
CA CYS A 16 -8.11 2.47 10.57
C CYS A 16 -6.71 1.89 10.38
N SER A 17 -6.63 0.61 10.00
CA SER A 17 -5.33 -0.02 9.74
C SER A 17 -4.72 0.75 8.58
N VAL A 18 -3.67 1.53 8.85
CA VAL A 18 -2.95 2.24 7.81
C VAL A 18 -2.32 1.17 6.93
N GLN A 19 -2.94 0.90 5.79
CA GLN A 19 -2.43 -0.01 4.79
C GLN A 19 -1.21 0.67 4.17
N ARG A 20 -0.03 0.19 4.54
CA ARG A 20 1.26 0.75 4.14
C ARG A 20 2.04 -0.28 3.34
N TYR A 21 2.73 0.17 2.30
CA TYR A 21 3.63 -0.72 1.55
C TYR A 21 4.87 -1.04 2.38
N SER A 22 5.33 -2.29 2.32
CA SER A 22 6.51 -2.76 3.04
C SER A 22 7.77 -1.93 2.73
N HIS A 23 8.02 -1.60 1.46
CA HIS A 23 9.19 -0.82 1.04
C HIS A 23 9.25 0.59 1.61
N GLU A 24 8.12 1.19 2.00
CA GLU A 24 8.12 2.55 2.57
C GLU A 24 8.77 2.60 3.95
N TYR A 25 8.75 1.51 4.71
CA TYR A 25 9.48 1.41 5.97
C TYR A 25 10.99 1.46 5.76
N TYR A 26 11.45 0.87 4.66
CA TYR A 26 12.86 0.81 4.31
C TYR A 26 13.37 2.17 3.84
N ILE A 27 12.63 2.84 2.94
CA ILE A 27 12.93 4.24 2.53
C ILE A 27 13.03 5.19 3.73
N GLU A 28 12.15 5.00 4.73
CA GLU A 28 12.19 5.84 5.92
C GLU A 28 13.45 5.60 6.77
N CYS A 29 13.95 4.36 6.80
CA CYS A 29 15.14 3.98 7.56
C CYS A 29 16.45 4.32 6.83
N GLU A 30 16.47 4.40 5.50
CA GLU A 30 17.62 4.90 4.72
C GLU A 30 18.04 6.31 5.12
N LYS A 31 17.11 7.15 5.58
CA LYS A 31 17.40 8.54 5.96
C LYS A 31 18.39 8.69 7.10
N SER A 32 18.61 7.63 7.88
CA SER A 32 19.42 7.65 9.10
C SER A 32 20.42 6.49 9.19
N ASN A 33 20.54 5.66 8.16
CA ASN A 33 21.38 4.46 8.19
C ASN A 33 22.03 4.25 6.82
N ASP A 34 23.30 3.87 6.81
CA ASP A 34 24.10 3.79 5.59
C ASP A 34 24.41 2.34 5.16
N THR A 35 24.11 1.37 6.03
CA THR A 35 24.32 -0.07 5.75
C THR A 35 23.00 -0.82 5.63
N PHE A 36 23.01 -1.91 4.85
CA PHE A 36 21.81 -2.71 4.65
C PHE A 36 21.34 -3.31 5.98
N SER A 37 22.26 -3.84 6.80
CA SER A 37 21.91 -4.45 8.07
C SER A 37 21.23 -3.48 9.05
N GLU A 38 21.67 -2.22 9.08
CA GLU A 38 21.06 -1.18 9.91
C GLU A 38 19.68 -0.79 9.37
N ILE A 39 19.56 -0.56 8.05
CA ILE A 39 18.28 -0.26 7.39
C ILE A 39 17.27 -1.38 7.65
N ASN A 40 17.67 -2.64 7.42
CA ASN A 40 16.81 -3.81 7.62
C ASN A 40 16.34 -3.91 9.07
N THR A 41 17.26 -3.74 10.03
CA THR A 41 16.93 -3.77 11.46
C THR A 41 15.97 -2.65 11.86
N CYS A 42 16.19 -1.43 11.36
CA CYS A 42 15.29 -0.30 11.58
C CYS A 42 13.89 -0.58 11.00
N ALA A 43 13.82 -1.09 9.77
CA ALA A 43 12.56 -1.35 9.09
C ALA A 43 11.78 -2.48 9.74
N GLU A 44 12.43 -3.59 10.12
CA GLU A 44 11.82 -4.70 10.87
C GLU A 44 11.19 -4.21 12.18
N LYS A 45 11.92 -3.38 12.95
CA LYS A 45 11.40 -2.79 14.19
C LYS A 45 10.18 -1.90 13.95
N LYS A 46 10.19 -1.05 12.92
CA LYS A 46 9.04 -0.18 12.59
C LYS A 46 7.84 -0.99 12.09
N ILE A 47 8.07 -2.03 11.31
CA ILE A 47 7.02 -2.94 10.87
C ILE A 47 6.41 -3.64 12.08
N GLU A 48 7.25 -4.17 12.96
CA GLU A 48 6.81 -4.83 14.19
C GLU A 48 6.03 -3.86 15.08
N SER A 49 6.52 -2.64 15.33
CA SER A 49 5.80 -1.66 16.15
C SER A 49 4.44 -1.26 15.56
N ASN A 50 4.37 -1.15 14.23
CA ASN A 50 3.15 -0.71 13.56
C ASN A 50 2.15 -1.85 13.33
N CYS A 51 2.62 -3.10 13.35
CA CYS A 51 1.79 -4.29 13.18
C CYS A 51 1.46 -5.01 14.49
N ASN A 52 2.25 -4.85 15.56
CA ASN A 52 2.01 -5.53 16.84
C ASN A 52 0.69 -5.04 17.45
N GLY A 53 -0.19 -5.99 17.77
CA GLY A 53 -1.51 -5.72 18.34
C GLY A 53 -2.64 -5.48 17.32
N SER A 54 -2.34 -5.45 16.01
CA SER A 54 -3.35 -5.32 14.96
C SER A 54 -3.52 -6.62 14.18
N THR A 55 -4.66 -7.29 14.36
CA THR A 55 -5.08 -8.42 13.52
C THR A 55 -5.24 -8.06 12.04
N ASN A 56 -5.20 -6.77 11.69
CA ASN A 56 -5.42 -6.22 10.36
C ASN A 56 -4.18 -5.59 9.73
N CYS A 57 -2.95 -5.90 10.17
CA CYS A 57 -1.75 -5.37 9.51
C CYS A 57 -1.60 -5.94 8.08
N LYS A 58 -2.14 -5.21 7.09
CA LYS A 58 -2.00 -5.52 5.67
C LYS A 58 -0.77 -4.79 5.14
N LEU A 59 0.39 -5.44 5.21
CA LEU A 59 1.57 -4.98 4.49
C LEU A 59 1.36 -5.25 3.00
N GLU A 60 1.28 -4.17 2.22
CA GLU A 60 1.28 -4.30 0.77
C GLU A 60 2.68 -4.69 0.30
N ASN A 61 2.76 -5.66 -0.64
CA ASN A 61 4.00 -6.19 -1.22
C ASN A 61 4.80 -7.16 -0.31
N LYS A 62 4.23 -8.33 0.00
CA LYS A 62 4.92 -9.45 0.69
C LYS A 62 6.15 -9.98 -0.08
N ARG A 63 6.17 -9.86 -1.41
CA ARG A 63 7.31 -10.32 -2.22
C ARG A 63 8.58 -9.52 -1.95
N PHE A 64 8.45 -8.20 -1.76
CA PHE A 64 9.58 -7.35 -1.39
C PHE A 64 10.24 -7.83 -0.09
N LEU A 65 9.45 -8.06 0.96
CA LEU A 65 9.97 -8.60 2.23
C LEU A 65 10.65 -9.97 2.06
N GLY A 66 10.11 -10.83 1.19
CA GLY A 66 10.75 -12.11 0.84
C GLY A 66 12.11 -11.92 0.18
N SER A 67 12.27 -10.96 -0.73
CA SER A 67 13.57 -10.62 -1.33
C SER A 67 14.56 -10.08 -0.29
N ILE A 68 14.11 -9.18 0.59
CA ILE A 68 14.94 -8.63 1.67
C ILE A 68 15.42 -9.73 2.61
N SER A 69 14.54 -10.67 3.00
CA SER A 69 14.90 -11.80 3.86
C SER A 69 16.03 -12.63 3.26
N LYS A 70 16.02 -12.84 1.94
CA LYS A 70 17.10 -13.56 1.25
C LYS A 70 18.42 -12.80 1.30
N ILE A 71 18.41 -11.49 1.07
CA ILE A 71 19.62 -10.66 1.20
C ILE A 71 20.20 -10.78 2.61
N LYS A 72 19.34 -10.69 3.64
CA LYS A 72 19.73 -10.87 5.04
C LYS A 72 20.37 -12.23 5.30
N GLU A 73 19.82 -13.30 4.74
CA GLU A 73 20.40 -14.65 4.85
C GLU A 73 21.76 -14.75 4.16
N MET A 74 21.91 -14.18 2.96
CA MET A 74 23.18 -14.17 2.22
C MET A 74 24.28 -13.37 2.92
N ILE A 75 23.94 -12.29 3.63
CA ILE A 75 24.90 -11.58 4.49
C ILE A 75 25.31 -12.47 5.67
N LYS A 76 24.35 -13.12 6.32
CA LYS A 76 24.63 -14.03 7.46
C LYS A 76 25.51 -15.20 7.06
N SER A 77 25.31 -15.77 5.87
CA SER A 77 26.15 -16.85 5.33
C SER A 77 27.48 -16.36 4.74
N LYS A 78 27.73 -15.04 4.75
CA LYS A 78 28.91 -14.38 4.16
C LYS A 78 29.04 -14.59 2.64
N GLU A 79 27.95 -14.98 1.98
CA GLU A 79 27.86 -15.05 0.52
C GLU A 79 27.75 -13.65 -0.12
N LEU A 80 27.31 -12.66 0.66
CA LEU A 80 27.10 -11.29 0.21
C LEU A 80 27.68 -10.31 1.23
N SER A 81 28.45 -9.33 0.75
CA SER A 81 28.93 -8.22 1.59
C SER A 81 27.82 -7.18 1.82
N GLU A 82 27.96 -6.32 2.83
CA GLU A 82 27.04 -5.19 3.05
C GLU A 82 26.88 -4.31 1.81
N ASN A 83 27.97 -4.01 1.10
CA ASN A 83 27.91 -3.22 -0.13
C ASN A 83 27.15 -3.96 -1.26
N GLY A 84 27.40 -5.27 -1.41
CA GLY A 84 26.66 -6.10 -2.36
C GLY A 84 25.17 -6.20 -2.02
N ALA A 85 24.86 -6.26 -0.72
CA ALA A 85 23.50 -6.23 -0.22
C ALA A 85 22.80 -4.91 -0.49
N MET A 86 23.47 -3.78 -0.28
CA MET A 86 22.94 -2.45 -0.61
C MET A 86 22.59 -2.32 -2.10
N LEU A 87 23.46 -2.81 -2.99
CA LEU A 87 23.16 -2.83 -4.44
C LEU A 87 21.90 -3.64 -4.76
N GLN A 88 21.78 -4.86 -4.22
CA GLN A 88 20.59 -5.68 -4.46
C GLN A 88 19.32 -5.06 -3.83
N TYR A 89 19.47 -4.47 -2.66
CA TYR A 89 18.41 -3.77 -1.96
C TYR A 89 17.84 -2.62 -2.81
N TYR A 90 18.69 -1.75 -3.38
CA TYR A 90 18.24 -0.69 -4.27
C TYR A 90 17.50 -1.19 -5.50
N LEU A 91 17.97 -2.28 -6.12
CA LEU A 91 17.28 -2.90 -7.25
C LEU A 91 15.86 -3.38 -6.86
N PHE A 92 15.71 -4.03 -5.70
CA PHE A 92 14.40 -4.46 -5.24
C PHE A 92 13.50 -3.29 -4.83
N LEU A 93 14.08 -2.23 -4.29
CA LEU A 93 13.36 -1.02 -3.93
C LEU A 93 12.78 -0.34 -5.18
N GLU A 94 13.61 -0.10 -6.19
CA GLU A 94 13.19 0.48 -7.47
C GLU A 94 12.06 -0.35 -8.12
N MET A 95 12.22 -1.69 -8.16
CA MET A 95 11.16 -2.56 -8.67
C MET A 95 9.86 -2.48 -7.86
N ALA A 96 9.94 -2.23 -6.56
CA ALA A 96 8.76 -2.07 -5.70
C ALA A 96 8.04 -0.75 -5.97
N GLU A 97 8.80 0.34 -6.17
CA GLU A 97 8.25 1.65 -6.51
C GLU A 97 7.59 1.66 -7.90
N ILE A 98 8.24 1.10 -8.92
CA ILE A 98 7.66 0.96 -10.26
C ILE A 98 6.33 0.19 -10.20
N LYS A 99 6.27 -0.91 -9.44
CA LYS A 99 5.03 -1.68 -9.27
C LYS A 99 3.94 -0.85 -8.60
N LYS A 100 4.28 -0.10 -7.55
CA LYS A 100 3.33 0.79 -6.86
C LYS A 100 2.74 1.83 -7.82
N GLU A 101 3.56 2.44 -8.67
CA GLU A 101 3.09 3.37 -9.70
C GLU A 101 2.17 2.72 -10.73
N GLN A 102 2.53 1.52 -11.22
CA GLN A 102 1.69 0.76 -12.14
C GLN A 102 0.33 0.40 -11.53
N PHE A 103 0.29 0.03 -10.24
CA PHE A 103 -0.96 -0.22 -9.53
C PHE A 103 -1.82 1.04 -9.44
N LYS A 104 -1.23 2.18 -9.06
CA LYS A 104 -1.94 3.48 -9.03
C LYS A 104 -2.52 3.84 -10.40
N LYS A 105 -1.74 3.68 -11.47
CA LYS A 105 -2.21 3.95 -12.85
C LYS A 105 -3.41 3.09 -13.22
N LYS A 106 -3.36 1.78 -12.96
CA LYS A 106 -4.48 0.85 -13.23
C LYS A 106 -5.72 1.20 -12.42
N GLU A 107 -5.56 1.64 -11.18
CA GLU A 107 -6.68 2.06 -10.33
C GLU A 107 -7.36 3.33 -10.88
N ILE A 108 -6.57 4.31 -11.32
CA ILE A 108 -7.06 5.52 -11.98
C ILE A 108 -7.81 5.16 -13.27
N GLU A 109 -7.22 4.33 -14.13
CA GLU A 109 -7.87 3.86 -15.37
C GLU A 109 -9.20 3.14 -15.09
N LYS A 110 -9.25 2.31 -14.04
CA LYS A 110 -10.49 1.64 -13.63
C LYS A 110 -11.55 2.64 -13.16
N LYS A 111 -11.17 3.62 -12.34
CA LYS A 111 -12.09 4.69 -11.88
C LYS A 111 -12.62 5.52 -13.05
N LEU A 112 -11.76 5.85 -14.02
CA LEU A 112 -12.16 6.57 -15.23
C LEU A 112 -13.14 5.76 -16.09
N LYS A 113 -12.89 4.44 -16.27
CA LYS A 113 -13.82 3.55 -16.99
C LYS A 113 -15.19 3.47 -16.31
N LEU A 114 -15.23 3.34 -14.99
CA LEU A 114 -16.49 3.32 -14.24
C LEU A 114 -17.24 4.65 -14.39
N LYS A 115 -16.56 5.78 -14.23
CA LYS A 115 -17.16 7.11 -14.40
C LYS A 115 -17.71 7.32 -15.82
N TYR A 116 -17.01 6.82 -16.84
CA TYR A 116 -17.49 6.87 -18.23
C TYR A 116 -18.70 5.96 -18.47
N GLN A 117 -18.73 4.77 -17.86
CA GLN A 117 -19.91 3.89 -17.88
C GLN A 117 -21.11 4.55 -17.20
N ASP A 118 -20.92 5.18 -16.03
CA ASP A 118 -21.96 5.93 -15.31
C ASP A 118 -22.48 7.13 -16.13
N TYR A 119 -21.59 7.82 -16.86
CA TYR A 119 -22.00 8.89 -17.77
C TYR A 119 -22.85 8.36 -18.94
N ILE A 120 -22.49 7.21 -19.52
CA ILE A 120 -23.27 6.59 -20.60
C ILE A 120 -24.61 6.04 -20.10
N SER A 121 -24.65 5.42 -18.92
CA SER A 121 -25.88 4.85 -18.34
C SER A 121 -26.80 5.95 -17.78
N GLY A 122 -26.26 6.98 -17.14
CA GLY A 122 -26.99 8.19 -16.73
C GLY A 122 -27.46 9.03 -17.93
N GLY A 123 -26.66 9.09 -19.00
CA GLY A 123 -27.03 9.73 -20.27
C GLY A 123 -28.09 8.98 -21.08
N ARG A 124 -28.36 7.70 -20.77
CA ARG A 124 -29.51 6.95 -21.32
C ARG A 124 -30.82 7.21 -20.58
N PHE A 125 -30.80 7.70 -19.33
CA PHE A 125 -32.02 8.04 -18.61
C PHE A 125 -32.61 9.40 -19.01
N TYR A 126 -31.80 10.31 -19.57
CA TYR A 126 -32.28 11.60 -20.08
C TYR A 126 -32.64 11.59 -21.57
N ARG A 127 -32.48 10.45 -22.26
CA ARG A 127 -32.77 10.32 -23.71
C ARG A 127 -34.14 9.71 -24.03
N CYS A 128 -35.01 9.52 -23.05
CA CYS A 128 -36.39 9.07 -23.24
C CYS A 128 -37.46 10.12 -22.87
N PHE A 129 -37.09 11.41 -22.72
CA PHE A 129 -38.05 12.46 -22.33
C PHE A 129 -38.05 13.70 -23.24
N TYR A 130 -37.60 13.59 -24.49
CA TYR A 130 -37.65 14.71 -25.44
C TYR A 130 -37.89 14.29 -26.90
N VAL A 131 -38.78 13.32 -27.13
CA VAL A 131 -39.39 12.98 -28.44
C VAL A 131 -40.67 12.22 -28.04
N ASP A 132 -41.85 12.83 -27.87
CA ASP A 132 -42.74 13.32 -28.91
C ASP A 132 -43.81 14.28 -28.31
N GLN A 133 -43.69 15.57 -28.59
CA GLN A 133 -44.86 16.38 -28.94
C GLN A 133 -44.75 16.60 -30.44
N ILE A 134 -45.49 15.83 -31.24
CA ILE A 134 -45.98 16.11 -32.60
C ILE A 134 -46.70 14.83 -33.10
N PHE A 135 -48.03 14.92 -33.15
CA PHE A 135 -48.99 14.13 -33.94
C PHE A 135 -49.02 12.58 -33.84
N CYS A 136 -50.07 12.09 -33.15
CA CYS A 136 -51.17 11.34 -33.78
C CYS A 136 -52.48 12.08 -33.44
#